data_AF-A0A7X8V9L4-F1
#
_entry.id   AF-A0A7X8V9L4-F1
#
_cell.length_a   1.000
_cell.length_b   1.000
_cell.length_c   1.000
_cell.angle_alpha   90.00
_cell.angle_beta   90.00
_cell.angle_gamma   90.00
#
_symmetry.space_group_name_H-M   'P 1'
#
loop_
_entity.id
_entity.type
_entity.pdbx_description
1 polymer ?
#
loop_
_entity_poly.entity_id
_entity_poly.type
_entity_poly.pdbx_seq_one_letter_code
_entity_poly.pdbx_strand_id
1 'polypeptide(L)'
;ASGCGAKVYKNEIPVLKETKLICEHFDLDPLKLISSGCMLIACENGVRLTEELSDNGIKAVIIGKLTREKNIILSTDYQDIMIQPPESDELYKVSK
;
A
#
# COMPACT_ATOMS: atom_id res chain seq x y z
N ALA A 1 9.84 -13.99 4.86
CA ALA A 1 8.92 -15.05 4.40
C ALA A 1 9.31 -15.63 3.03
N SER A 2 9.34 -14.86 1.93
CA SER A 2 9.62 -15.40 0.58
C SER A 2 11.09 -15.30 0.12
N GLY A 3 11.90 -14.43 0.73
CA GLY A 3 13.25 -14.13 0.26
C GLY A 3 13.30 -13.18 -0.94
N CYS A 4 12.15 -12.76 -1.44
CA CYS A 4 11.98 -11.74 -2.49
C CYS A 4 11.76 -10.35 -1.88
N GLY A 5 11.96 -9.33 -2.70
CA GLY A 5 11.61 -7.94 -2.44
C GLY A 5 10.41 -7.51 -3.28
N ALA A 6 10.15 -6.21 -3.32
CA ALA A 6 9.05 -5.66 -4.11
C ALA A 6 9.34 -4.23 -4.54
N LYS A 7 8.80 -3.83 -5.70
CA LYS A 7 8.64 -2.44 -6.10
C LYS A 7 7.16 -2.09 -6.04
N VAL A 8 6.79 -1.14 -5.18
CA VAL A 8 5.44 -0.66 -4.94
C VAL A 8 5.32 0.76 -5.49
N TYR A 9 4.27 1.07 -6.23
CA TYR A 9 4.04 2.38 -6.82
C TYR A 9 3.10 3.19 -5.92
N LYS A 10 3.60 4.25 -5.29
CA LYS A 10 2.84 5.03 -4.29
C LYS A 10 1.52 5.55 -4.85
N ASN A 11 1.53 6.02 -6.09
CA ASN A 11 0.38 6.67 -6.71
C ASN A 11 -0.72 5.69 -7.14
N GLU A 12 -0.40 4.40 -7.22
CA GLU A 12 -1.38 3.34 -7.53
C GLU A 12 -2.10 2.84 -6.26
N ILE A 13 -1.59 3.17 -5.07
CA ILE A 13 -2.22 2.76 -3.81
C ILE A 13 -3.51 3.57 -3.62
N PRO A 14 -4.68 2.91 -3.55
CA PRO A 14 -5.94 3.61 -3.43
C PRO A 14 -6.09 4.13 -2.00
N VAL A 15 -6.18 5.44 -1.86
CA VAL A 15 -6.54 6.10 -0.60
C VAL A 15 -7.78 6.92 -0.83
N LEU A 16 -8.82 6.69 -0.01
CA LEU A 16 -10.08 7.43 -0.08
C LEU A 16 -9.85 8.92 0.17
N LYS A 17 -10.64 9.78 -0.47
CA LYS A 17 -10.50 11.23 -0.35
C LYS A 17 -10.66 11.68 1.10
N GLU A 18 -11.63 11.11 1.79
CA GLU A 18 -11.93 11.36 3.19
C GLU A 18 -10.72 11.01 4.06
N THR A 19 -10.09 9.85 3.83
CA THR A 19 -8.87 9.43 4.52
C THR A 19 -7.72 10.42 4.26
N LYS A 20 -7.51 10.84 3.01
CA LYS A 20 -6.47 11.85 2.69
C LYS A 20 -6.68 13.14 3.47
N LEU A 21 -7.91 13.67 3.46
CA LEU A 21 -8.25 14.91 4.16
C LEU A 21 -8.07 14.82 5.68
N ILE A 22 -8.45 13.69 6.28
CA ILE A 22 -8.24 13.44 7.72
C ILE A 22 -6.75 13.36 8.04
N CYS A 23 -5.98 12.60 7.25
CA CYS A 23 -4.54 12.48 7.41
C CYS A 23 -3.82 13.84 7.28
N GLU A 24 -4.19 14.65 6.28
CA GLU A 24 -3.65 16.01 6.09
C GLU A 24 -3.96 16.92 7.28
N HIS A 25 -5.16 16.84 7.85
CA HIS A 25 -5.54 17.64 9.01
C HIS A 25 -4.72 17.33 10.27
N PHE A 26 -4.36 16.06 10.47
CA PHE A 26 -3.65 15.58 11.66
C PHE A 26 -2.16 15.32 11.44
N ASP A 27 -1.62 15.65 10.27
CA ASP A 27 -0.23 15.38 9.88
C ASP A 27 0.15 13.88 10.00
N LEU A 28 -0.71 13.01 9.47
CA LEU A 28 -0.55 11.56 9.48
C LEU A 28 -0.18 11.03 8.09
N ASP A 29 0.60 9.95 8.04
CA ASP A 29 0.84 9.21 6.79
C ASP A 29 -0.26 8.14 6.58
N PRO A 30 -1.10 8.24 5.53
CA PRO A 30 -2.15 7.26 5.28
C PRO A 30 -1.63 5.85 5.03
N LEU A 31 -0.37 5.69 4.59
CA LEU A 31 0.25 4.38 4.34
C LEU A 31 0.80 3.73 5.62
N LYS A 32 0.76 4.42 6.75
CA LYS A 32 1.21 3.93 8.07
C LYS A 32 0.06 3.81 9.08
N LEU A 33 -1.19 3.83 8.60
CA LEU A 33 -2.38 3.48 9.38
C LEU A 33 -2.63 1.98 9.35
N ILE A 34 -3.36 1.48 10.34
CA ILE A 34 -3.68 0.06 10.56
C ILE A 34 -4.36 -0.63 9.37
N SER A 35 -4.96 0.15 8.46
CA SER A 35 -5.57 -0.32 7.22
C SER A 35 -6.63 -1.43 7.42
N SER A 36 -7.36 -1.37 8.54
CA SER A 36 -8.40 -2.34 8.89
C SER A 36 -9.45 -2.42 7.77
N GLY A 37 -9.51 -3.57 7.09
CA GLY A 37 -10.40 -3.78 5.94
C GLY A 37 -9.70 -3.88 4.58
N CYS A 38 -8.37 -3.83 4.51
CA CYS A 38 -7.63 -4.07 3.27
C CYS A 38 -6.87 -5.41 3.28
N MET A 39 -6.58 -5.93 2.09
CA MET A 39 -5.79 -7.14 1.89
C MET A 39 -4.71 -6.89 0.84
N LEU A 40 -3.48 -7.32 1.11
CA LEU A 40 -2.39 -7.37 0.13
C LEU A 40 -2.32 -8.78 -0.45
N ILE A 41 -2.27 -8.88 -1.78
CA ILE A 41 -2.22 -10.16 -2.49
C ILE A 41 -1.00 -10.17 -3.42
N ALA A 42 -0.20 -11.23 -3.34
CA ALA A 42 0.83 -11.55 -4.32
C ALA A 42 0.32 -12.66 -5.24
N CYS A 43 0.37 -12.45 -6.56
CA CYS A 43 -0.06 -13.42 -7.55
C CYS A 43 0.76 -13.30 -8.84
N GLU A 44 0.74 -14.35 -9.67
CA GLU A 44 1.47 -14.38 -10.93
C GLU A 44 0.82 -13.51 -12.01
N ASN A 45 -0.52 -13.52 -12.09
CA ASN A 45 -1.29 -12.73 -13.04
C ASN A 45 -2.21 -11.75 -12.30
N GLY A 46 -1.67 -10.58 -11.96
CA GLY A 46 -2.41 -9.52 -11.27
C GLY A 46 -3.62 -9.01 -12.04
N VAL A 47 -3.51 -8.90 -13.38
CA VAL A 47 -4.59 -8.36 -14.23
C VAL A 47 -5.83 -9.24 -14.13
N ARG A 48 -5.65 -10.54 -14.40
CA ARG A 48 -6.75 -11.51 -14.32
C ARG A 48 -7.38 -11.53 -12.92
N LEU A 49 -6.57 -11.51 -11.86
CA LEU A 49 -7.09 -11.52 -10.49
C LEU A 49 -7.92 -10.25 -10.20
N THR A 50 -7.44 -9.07 -10.61
CA THR A 50 -8.19 -7.82 -10.39
C THR A 50 -9.49 -7.78 -11.19
N GLU A 51 -9.51 -8.34 -12.40
CA GLU A 51 -10.74 -8.48 -13.21
C GLU A 51 -11.74 -9.40 -12.51
N GLU A 52 -11.32 -10.60 -12.09
CA GLU A 52 -12.18 -11.55 -11.39
C GLU A 52 -12.73 -10.98 -10.07
N LEU A 53 -11.93 -10.24 -9.30
CA LEU A 53 -12.39 -9.56 -8.09
C LEU A 53 -13.41 -8.46 -8.43
N SER A 54 -13.15 -7.67 -9.47
CA SER A 54 -14.04 -6.60 -9.92
C SER A 54 -15.40 -7.14 -10.37
N ASP A 55 -15.42 -8.27 -11.09
CA ASP A 55 -16.65 -8.95 -11.54
C ASP A 55 -17.52 -9.43 -10.37
N ASN A 56 -16.89 -9.67 -9.20
CA ASN A 56 -17.56 -10.01 -7.96
C ASN A 56 -17.86 -8.80 -7.05
N GLY A 57 -17.69 -7.58 -7.57
CA GLY A 57 -17.95 -6.34 -6.83
C GLY A 57 -16.88 -6.00 -5.79
N ILE A 58 -15.70 -6.63 -5.85
CA ILE A 58 -14.59 -6.40 -4.95
C ILE A 58 -13.56 -5.49 -5.63
N LYS A 59 -13.36 -4.30 -5.07
CA LYS A 59 -12.36 -3.36 -5.59
C LYS A 59 -10.95 -3.86 -5.31
N ALA A 60 -10.16 -4.06 -6.35
CA ALA A 60 -8.74 -4.41 -6.28
C ALA A 60 -7.94 -3.65 -7.34
N VAL A 61 -6.68 -3.34 -7.05
CA VAL A 61 -5.76 -2.67 -7.97
C VAL A 61 -4.37 -3.25 -7.83
N ILE A 62 -3.63 -3.29 -8.94
CA ILE A 62 -2.22 -3.70 -8.96
C ILE A 62 -1.39 -2.51 -8.50
N ILE A 63 -0.73 -2.63 -7.34
CA ILE A 63 0.08 -1.54 -6.77
C ILE A 63 1.59 -1.73 -6.94
N GLY A 64 2.03 -2.78 -7.62
CA GLY A 64 3.45 -3.11 -7.67
C GLY A 64 3.76 -4.49 -8.24
N LYS A 65 5.02 -4.91 -8.05
CA LYS A 65 5.52 -6.22 -8.46
C LYS A 65 6.57 -6.74 -7.49
N LEU A 66 6.67 -8.08 -7.38
CA LEU A 66 7.76 -8.72 -6.68
C LEU A 66 9.06 -8.62 -7.48
N THR A 67 10.19 -8.59 -6.78
CA THR A 67 11.52 -8.48 -7.39
C THR A 67 12.46 -9.56 -6.83
N ARG A 68 13.59 -9.79 -7.52
CA ARG A 68 14.57 -10.81 -7.13
C ARG A 68 15.47 -10.33 -5.99
N GLU A 69 15.69 -9.03 -5.91
CA GLU A 69 16.40 -8.36 -4.81
C GLU A 69 15.57 -8.46 -3.54
N LYS A 70 16.19 -8.33 -2.36
CA LYS A 70 15.48 -8.45 -1.06
C LYS A 70 14.81 -7.15 -0.60
N ASN A 71 15.10 -6.03 -1.25
CA ASN A 71 14.63 -4.72 -0.81
C ASN A 71 13.17 -4.50 -1.20
N ILE A 72 12.42 -3.83 -0.31
CA ILE A 72 11.08 -3.34 -0.60
C ILE A 72 11.19 -1.85 -0.87
N ILE A 73 10.83 -1.43 -2.08
CA ILE A 73 10.99 -0.07 -2.59
C ILE A 73 9.61 0.53 -2.84
N LEU A 74 9.34 1.70 -2.26
CA LEU A 74 8.23 2.56 -2.60
C LEU A 74 8.67 3.58 -3.65
N SER A 75 8.17 3.43 -4.87
CA SER A 75 8.39 4.34 -5.98
C SER A 75 7.41 5.50 -5.91
N THR A 76 7.94 6.73 -5.93
CA THR A 76 7.18 7.98 -5.94
C THR A 76 7.48 8.74 -7.24
N ASP A 77 6.81 9.87 -7.46
CA ASP A 77 7.09 10.72 -8.63
C ASP A 77 8.51 11.30 -8.67
N TYR A 78 9.15 11.38 -7.51
CA TYR A 78 10.45 12.06 -7.36
C TYR A 78 11.60 11.07 -7.16
N GLN A 79 11.36 10.01 -6.41
CA GLN A 79 12.40 9.06 -6.03
C GLN A 79 11.84 7.70 -5.58
N ASP A 80 12.73 6.71 -5.59
CA ASP A 80 12.54 5.41 -4.98
C ASP A 80 13.00 5.45 -3.51
N ILE A 81 12.13 5.07 -2.59
CA ILE A 81 12.36 5.07 -1.13
C ILE A 81 12.36 3.63 -0.64
N MET A 82 13.34 3.25 0.19
CA MET A 82 13.31 1.94 0.83
C MET A 82 12.29 1.92 1.98
N ILE A 83 11.32 1.01 1.91
CA ILE A 83 10.34 0.80 2.98
C ILE A 83 11.07 0.20 4.19
N GLN A 84 11.03 0.91 5.32
CA GLN A 84 11.56 0.43 6.58
C GLN A 84 10.54 -0.46 7.30
N PRO A 85 10.99 -1.29 8.26
CA PRO A 85 10.06 -2.00 9.14
C PRO A 85 9.02 -1.06 9.76
N PRO A 86 7.77 -1.52 9.96
CA PRO A 86 6.72 -0.68 10.50
C PRO A 86 7.06 -0.23 11.93
N GLU A 87 6.70 1.01 12.24
CA GLU A 87 6.80 1.59 13.58
C GLU A 87 5.41 1.57 14.27
N SER A 88 5.21 2.36 15.32
CA SER A 88 3.89 2.56 15.92
C SER A 88 2.92 3.17 14.90
N ASP A 89 1.67 2.72 14.96
CA ASP A 89 0.61 3.21 14.07
C ASP A 89 0.42 4.73 14.20
N GLU A 90 0.24 5.41 13.06
CA GLU A 90 -0.01 6.85 13.00
C GLU A 90 -1.25 7.26 13.81
N LEU A 91 -2.24 6.36 13.97
CA LEU A 91 -3.44 6.61 14.79
C LEU A 91 -3.10 7.00 16.24
N TYR A 92 -2.01 6.50 16.81
CA TYR A 92 -1.63 6.81 18.18
C TYR A 92 -1.09 8.23 18.37
N LYS A 93 -0.74 8.95 17.29
CA LYS A 93 -0.32 10.37 17.40
C LYS A 93 -1.45 11.30 17.80
N VAL A 94 -2.70 10.90 17.52
CA VAL A 94 -3.90 11.73 17.76
C VAL A 94 -4.72 11.27 18.98
N SER A 95 -4.53 10.03 19.43
CA SER A 95 -5.17 9.50 20.62
C SER A 95 -4.43 9.98 21.88
N LYS A 96 -4.91 11.06 22.49
CA LYS A 96 -4.57 11.45 23.87
C LYS A 96 -5.60 10.93 24.86
#